data_AF-A0A520XPT3-F1
#
_entry.id   AF-A0A520XPT3-F1
#
_cell.length_a   1.000
_cell.length_b   1.000
_cell.length_c   1.000
_cell.angle_alpha   90.00
_cell.angle_beta   90.00
_cell.angle_gamma   90.00
#
_symmetry.space_group_name_H-M   'P 1'
#
loop_
_entity.id
_entity.type
_entity.pdbx_description
1 polymer ?
#
loop_
_entity_poly.entity_id
_entity_poly.type
_entity_poly.pdbx_seq_one_letter_code
_entity_poly.pdbx_strand_id
1 'polypeptide(L)'
;MRLVRDQQRPAESTDALHAGERGWGKGTSDAEEILFLRGPHRRGFELARALRIFSECVRGFRKLHFVGPCVTVFGSARFGEDSEYYRMARAAGARLASAGFTVMTGGGPGIMEAANRGAKEVGGRSLGCNIRLPEEQHPNQYLDSWITFRYFFVRKLMLVKYSYAFVAMPGGFGTLDEIFETMTLIQTGKISQFPVVLVGTDYWAPLLAFLRERLLVSGAIASDDLDQLVVTDDVDEAASVIAEHSMSQFGLTHGPRLRRWRLFGE
;
A
#
# COMPACT_ATOMS: atom_id res chain seq x y z
N MET A 1 -68.34 -17.09 -45.36
CA MET A 1 -68.45 -15.62 -45.16
C MET A 1 -68.17 -15.29 -43.71
N ARG A 2 -66.90 -14.99 -43.37
CA ARG A 2 -66.43 -13.95 -42.43
C ARG A 2 -64.93 -14.14 -42.18
N LEU A 3 -64.17 -13.17 -42.69
CA LEU A 3 -62.78 -12.89 -42.40
C LEU A 3 -62.62 -12.36 -40.96
N VAL A 4 -61.65 -12.86 -40.19
CA VAL A 4 -61.01 -12.14 -39.07
C VAL A 4 -59.55 -12.63 -38.99
N ARG A 5 -58.64 -11.90 -39.66
CA ARG A 5 -57.57 -11.06 -39.08
C ARG A 5 -56.50 -11.82 -38.30
N ASP A 6 -55.42 -12.05 -39.03
CA ASP A 6 -54.05 -12.23 -38.55
C ASP A 6 -53.69 -11.05 -37.62
N GLN A 7 -53.43 -11.32 -36.34
CA GLN A 7 -52.85 -10.38 -35.40
C GLN A 7 -51.48 -10.91 -34.99
N GLN A 8 -50.46 -10.28 -35.57
CA GLN A 8 -49.07 -10.33 -35.12
C GLN A 8 -49.00 -10.13 -33.61
N ARG A 9 -48.48 -11.14 -32.90
CA ARG A 9 -48.00 -10.95 -31.53
C ARG A 9 -46.81 -9.98 -31.58
N PRO A 10 -46.78 -8.93 -30.74
CA PRO A 10 -45.60 -8.09 -30.64
C PRO A 10 -44.44 -8.93 -30.11
N ALA A 11 -43.27 -8.74 -30.72
CA ALA A 11 -42.02 -9.28 -30.22
C ALA A 11 -41.79 -8.75 -28.80
N GLU A 12 -41.83 -9.64 -27.81
CA GLU A 12 -41.37 -9.33 -26.47
C GLU A 12 -39.91 -8.89 -26.57
N SER A 13 -39.68 -7.60 -26.30
CA SER A 13 -38.36 -7.03 -26.17
C SER A 13 -37.59 -7.80 -25.11
N THR A 14 -36.51 -8.47 -25.52
CA THR A 14 -35.52 -9.16 -24.70
C THR A 14 -34.75 -8.26 -23.73
N ASP A 15 -35.19 -7.02 -23.52
CA ASP A 15 -34.51 -6.01 -22.69
C ASP A 15 -34.99 -5.99 -21.23
N ALA A 16 -35.95 -6.84 -20.84
CA ALA A 16 -36.50 -6.85 -19.48
C ALA A 16 -35.93 -7.94 -18.54
N LEU A 17 -34.99 -8.78 -19.00
CA LEU A 17 -34.48 -9.92 -18.21
C LEU A 17 -33.08 -9.74 -17.58
N HIS A 18 -32.45 -8.57 -17.72
CA HIS A 18 -31.10 -8.33 -17.16
C HIS A 18 -31.02 -7.25 -16.07
N ALA A 19 -32.13 -6.68 -15.65
CA ALA A 19 -32.18 -5.74 -14.52
C ALA A 19 -32.30 -6.49 -13.18
N GLY A 20 -31.28 -7.27 -12.77
CA GLY A 20 -31.46 -8.12 -11.57
C GLY A 20 -30.25 -8.70 -10.83
N GLU A 21 -29.02 -8.71 -11.36
CA GLU A 21 -27.88 -9.31 -10.64
C GLU A 21 -26.77 -8.30 -10.39
N ARG A 22 -26.97 -7.38 -9.43
CA ARG A 22 -25.84 -6.71 -8.79
C ARG A 22 -25.16 -7.71 -7.85
N GLY A 23 -24.24 -8.50 -8.38
CA GLY A 23 -23.37 -9.38 -7.60
C GLY A 23 -22.58 -8.60 -6.53
N TRP A 24 -22.09 -9.30 -5.50
CA TRP A 24 -21.25 -8.71 -4.46
C TRP A 24 -19.93 -8.17 -5.03
N GLY A 25 -19.56 -6.95 -4.64
CA GLY A 25 -18.28 -6.33 -5.00
C GLY A 25 -18.30 -5.48 -6.27
N LYS A 26 -17.17 -4.84 -6.57
CA LYS A 26 -16.95 -4.15 -7.85
C LYS A 26 -16.68 -5.20 -8.94
N GLY A 27 -17.22 -5.00 -10.14
CA GLY A 27 -16.83 -5.80 -11.32
C GLY A 27 -15.32 -5.71 -11.53
N THR A 28 -14.68 -6.84 -11.78
CA THR A 28 -13.21 -6.94 -11.93
C THR A 28 -12.85 -7.05 -13.40
N SER A 29 -11.80 -6.33 -13.81
CA SER A 29 -11.30 -6.33 -15.19
C SER A 29 -10.21 -7.37 -15.45
N ASP A 30 -9.63 -8.00 -14.43
CA ASP A 30 -8.60 -9.06 -14.61
C ASP A 30 -9.26 -10.44 -14.51
N ALA A 31 -9.89 -10.86 -15.62
CA ALA A 31 -10.52 -12.17 -15.77
C ALA A 31 -9.57 -13.33 -15.43
N GLU A 32 -8.26 -13.12 -15.57
CA GLU A 32 -7.25 -14.12 -15.25
C GLU A 32 -7.13 -14.33 -13.74
N GLU A 33 -7.18 -13.27 -12.94
CA GLU A 33 -7.07 -13.34 -11.48
C GLU A 33 -8.30 -13.99 -10.87
N ILE A 34 -9.50 -13.66 -11.36
CA ILE A 34 -10.74 -14.36 -10.99
C ILE A 34 -10.61 -15.84 -11.29
N LEU A 35 -10.13 -16.17 -12.48
CA LEU A 35 -9.97 -17.56 -12.88
C LEU A 35 -9.03 -18.25 -11.92
N PHE A 36 -7.87 -17.66 -11.59
CA PHE A 36 -6.91 -18.25 -10.65
C PHE A 36 -7.46 -18.47 -9.24
N LEU A 37 -8.32 -17.57 -8.74
CA LEU A 37 -8.91 -17.69 -7.40
C LEU A 37 -10.10 -18.68 -7.36
N ARG A 38 -10.54 -19.23 -8.49
CA ARG A 38 -11.65 -20.19 -8.57
C ARG A 38 -11.19 -21.63 -8.30
N GLY A 39 -10.70 -21.85 -7.08
CA GLY A 39 -10.41 -23.20 -6.57
C GLY A 39 -9.35 -23.94 -7.39
N PRO A 40 -9.32 -25.28 -7.34
CA PRO A 40 -8.25 -26.06 -7.95
C PRO A 40 -8.31 -26.06 -9.49
N HIS A 41 -7.18 -25.79 -10.15
CA HIS A 41 -7.04 -25.92 -11.60
C HIS A 41 -6.12 -27.08 -12.02
N ARG A 42 -6.00 -27.28 -13.34
CA ARG A 42 -5.05 -28.25 -13.92
C ARG A 42 -3.63 -27.92 -13.48
N ARG A 43 -2.86 -28.95 -13.11
CA ARG A 43 -1.47 -28.81 -12.62
C ARG A 43 -0.58 -27.93 -13.50
N GLY A 44 -0.71 -27.99 -14.83
CA GLY A 44 0.06 -27.15 -15.75
C GLY A 44 -0.30 -25.66 -15.65
N PHE A 45 -1.56 -25.33 -15.44
CA PHE A 45 -2.00 -23.94 -15.22
C PHE A 45 -1.44 -23.40 -13.89
N GLU A 46 -1.54 -24.20 -12.82
CA GLU A 46 -0.99 -23.86 -11.50
C GLU A 46 0.53 -23.66 -11.55
N LEU A 47 1.26 -24.56 -12.23
CA LEU A 47 2.70 -24.43 -12.40
C LEU A 47 3.07 -23.15 -13.18
N ALA A 48 2.35 -22.87 -14.28
CA ALA A 48 2.58 -21.64 -15.04
C ALA A 48 2.27 -20.38 -14.22
N ARG A 49 1.29 -20.43 -13.30
CA ARG A 49 1.00 -19.36 -12.34
C ARG A 49 2.11 -19.21 -11.32
N ALA A 50 2.56 -20.30 -10.70
CA ALA A 50 3.66 -20.29 -9.74
C ALA A 50 4.94 -19.70 -10.33
N LEU A 51 5.30 -20.09 -11.56
CA LEU A 51 6.47 -19.53 -12.26
C LEU A 51 6.32 -18.01 -12.53
N ARG A 52 5.11 -17.54 -12.83
CA ARG A 52 4.83 -16.11 -13.01
C ARG A 52 4.94 -15.33 -11.71
N ILE A 53 4.41 -15.85 -10.61
CA ILE A 53 4.56 -15.28 -9.26
C ILE A 53 6.04 -15.19 -8.90
N PHE A 54 6.78 -16.30 -9.08
CA PHE A 54 8.22 -16.35 -8.83
C PHE A 54 8.97 -15.31 -9.65
N SER A 55 8.66 -15.16 -10.95
CA SER A 55 9.25 -14.15 -11.80
C SER A 55 8.97 -12.72 -11.31
N GLU A 56 7.75 -12.44 -10.83
CA GLU A 56 7.40 -11.15 -10.24
C GLU A 56 8.18 -10.87 -8.94
N CYS A 57 8.36 -11.87 -8.07
CA CYS A 57 9.23 -11.76 -6.90
C CYS A 57 10.67 -11.42 -7.29
N VAL A 58 11.25 -12.13 -8.27
CA VAL A 58 12.62 -11.88 -8.76
C VAL A 58 12.76 -10.44 -9.29
N ARG A 59 11.76 -9.94 -10.03
CA ARG A 59 11.76 -8.55 -10.51
C ARG A 59 11.70 -7.56 -9.36
N GLY A 60 10.82 -7.81 -8.38
CA GLY A 60 10.71 -7.01 -7.16
C GLY A 60 12.04 -6.91 -6.43
N PHE A 61 12.65 -8.05 -6.13
CA PHE A 61 13.92 -8.09 -5.41
C PHE A 61 15.04 -7.35 -6.14
N ARG A 62 15.15 -7.51 -7.46
CA ARG A 62 16.17 -6.82 -8.27
C ARG A 62 15.96 -5.32 -8.32
N LYS A 63 14.72 -4.87 -8.53
CA LYS A 63 14.40 -3.45 -8.69
C LYS A 63 14.58 -2.68 -7.38
N LEU A 64 14.25 -3.31 -6.25
CA LEU A 64 14.30 -2.71 -4.94
C LEU A 64 15.60 -3.00 -4.17
N HIS A 65 16.52 -3.78 -4.74
CA HIS A 65 17.76 -4.19 -4.04
C HIS A 65 18.60 -3.01 -3.52
N PHE A 66 18.68 -1.91 -4.28
CA PHE A 66 19.53 -0.76 -3.97
C PHE A 66 18.75 0.46 -3.46
N VAL A 67 17.60 0.28 -2.83
CA VAL A 67 16.76 1.42 -2.38
C VAL A 67 17.36 2.18 -1.18
N GLY A 68 18.24 1.54 -0.41
CA GLY A 68 18.80 2.13 0.80
C GLY A 68 17.79 2.09 1.97
N PRO A 69 18.04 2.85 3.05
CA PRO A 69 17.07 3.04 4.13
C PRO A 69 15.78 3.59 3.53
N CYS A 70 14.66 2.94 3.79
CA CYS A 70 13.40 3.25 3.13
C CYS A 70 12.26 3.28 4.14
N VAL A 71 11.35 4.23 3.97
CA VAL A 71 10.12 4.36 4.76
C VAL A 71 8.96 4.36 3.80
N THR A 72 7.98 3.50 4.04
CA THR A 72 6.77 3.49 3.21
C THR A 72 5.70 4.37 3.82
N VAL A 73 5.12 5.24 3.01
CA VAL A 73 3.98 6.08 3.37
C VAL A 73 2.71 5.57 2.70
N PHE A 74 1.69 5.31 3.50
CA PHE A 74 0.36 4.89 3.08
C PHE A 74 -0.68 5.99 3.36
N GLY A 75 -1.76 5.99 2.60
CA GLY A 75 -2.90 6.87 2.85
C GLY A 75 -3.92 6.84 1.70
N SER A 76 -4.94 7.67 1.82
CA SER A 76 -6.03 7.75 0.84
C SER A 76 -5.54 8.15 -0.56
N ALA A 77 -5.97 7.42 -1.59
CA ALA A 77 -5.85 7.86 -2.98
C ALA A 77 -6.79 9.03 -3.34
N ARG A 78 -7.74 9.36 -2.44
CA ARG A 78 -8.84 10.31 -2.70
C ARG A 78 -8.65 11.68 -2.05
N PHE A 79 -7.71 11.83 -1.13
CA PHE A 79 -7.42 13.12 -0.49
C PHE A 79 -6.43 13.88 -1.36
N GLY A 80 -6.92 14.85 -2.14
CA GLY A 80 -6.13 15.71 -3.02
C GLY A 80 -5.56 16.94 -2.31
N GLU A 81 -4.97 17.86 -3.08
CA GLU A 81 -4.17 19.00 -2.58
C GLU A 81 -4.91 19.92 -1.59
N ASP A 82 -6.23 20.04 -1.70
CA ASP A 82 -7.05 20.87 -0.82
C ASP A 82 -7.15 20.30 0.61
N SER A 83 -6.97 18.98 0.76
CA SER A 83 -7.02 18.30 2.05
C SER A 83 -5.83 18.68 2.93
N GLU A 84 -6.09 18.91 4.22
CA GLU A 84 -5.04 19.06 5.22
C GLU A 84 -4.12 17.84 5.27
N TYR A 85 -4.67 16.64 5.15
CA TYR A 85 -3.90 15.41 5.14
C TYR A 85 -2.93 15.31 3.97
N TYR A 86 -3.26 15.90 2.81
CA TYR A 86 -2.33 16.00 1.69
C TYR A 86 -1.14 16.89 2.06
N ARG A 87 -1.39 18.06 2.67
CA ARG A 87 -0.31 18.96 3.12
C ARG A 87 0.58 18.29 4.18
N MET A 88 -0.02 17.61 5.15
CA MET A 88 0.72 16.83 6.15
C MET A 88 1.54 15.71 5.52
N ALA A 89 0.98 14.94 4.59
CA ALA A 89 1.69 13.87 3.89
C ALA A 89 2.88 14.39 3.07
N ARG A 90 2.72 15.54 2.41
CA ARG A 90 3.81 16.22 1.71
C ARG A 90 4.90 16.67 2.67
N ALA A 91 4.54 17.25 3.81
CA ALA A 91 5.51 17.61 4.84
C ALA A 91 6.24 16.37 5.38
N ALA A 92 5.51 15.29 5.70
CA ALA A 92 6.09 14.02 6.16
C ALA A 92 7.08 13.45 5.13
N GLY A 93 6.72 13.41 3.85
CA GLY A 93 7.61 12.97 2.77
C GLY A 93 8.90 13.80 2.70
N ALA A 94 8.80 15.12 2.84
CA ALA A 94 9.96 16.02 2.86
C ALA A 94 10.86 15.79 4.08
N ARG A 95 10.28 15.59 5.28
CA ARG A 95 11.04 15.33 6.51
C ARG A 95 11.76 13.99 6.48
N LEU A 96 11.07 12.92 6.07
CA LEU A 96 11.66 11.59 5.91
C LEU A 96 12.84 11.61 4.92
N ALA A 97 12.65 12.26 3.78
CA ALA A 97 13.70 12.43 2.78
C ALA A 97 14.90 13.24 3.31
N SER A 98 14.64 14.34 4.04
CA SER A 98 15.68 15.17 4.65
C SER A 98 16.48 14.40 5.72
N ALA A 99 15.84 13.46 6.41
CA ALA A 99 16.49 12.55 7.35
C ALA A 99 17.33 11.45 6.67
N GLY A 100 17.33 11.38 5.33
CA GLY A 100 18.14 10.46 4.54
C GLY A 100 17.43 9.16 4.14
N PHE A 101 16.12 9.06 4.38
CA PHE A 101 15.33 7.92 3.93
C PHE A 101 14.86 8.08 2.49
N THR A 102 14.86 6.98 1.75
CA THR A 102 14.06 6.85 0.53
C THR A 102 12.59 6.78 0.92
N VAL A 103 11.74 7.57 0.26
CA VAL A 103 10.29 7.54 0.47
C VAL A 103 9.66 6.62 -0.56
N MET A 104 8.95 5.61 -0.09
CA MET A 104 8.22 4.64 -0.92
C MET A 104 6.73 4.76 -0.69
N THR A 105 5.92 4.62 -1.74
CA THR A 105 4.46 4.66 -1.64
C THR A 105 3.85 3.63 -2.58
N GLY A 106 2.51 3.55 -2.65
CA GLY A 106 1.81 2.81 -3.71
C GLY A 106 1.93 3.44 -5.10
N GLY A 107 2.46 4.66 -5.22
CA GLY A 107 2.66 5.36 -6.49
C GLY A 107 1.40 5.93 -7.15
N GLY A 108 0.24 5.83 -6.49
CA GLY A 108 -1.02 6.40 -6.95
C GLY A 108 -1.18 7.90 -6.62
N PRO A 109 -2.39 8.45 -6.83
CA PRO A 109 -2.73 9.84 -6.52
C PRO A 109 -2.94 10.08 -5.01
N GLY A 110 -3.35 11.30 -4.66
CA GLY A 110 -3.73 11.67 -3.30
C GLY A 110 -2.56 11.67 -2.32
N ILE A 111 -2.72 11.04 -1.17
CA ILE A 111 -1.69 11.01 -0.11
C ILE A 111 -0.39 10.37 -0.59
N MET A 112 -0.47 9.34 -1.42
CA MET A 112 0.73 8.70 -1.99
C MET A 112 1.52 9.69 -2.83
N GLU A 113 0.85 10.43 -3.71
CA GLU A 113 1.46 11.50 -4.48
C GLU A 113 2.05 12.59 -3.58
N ALA A 114 1.32 13.04 -2.56
CA ALA A 114 1.77 14.07 -1.64
C ALA A 114 3.12 13.71 -0.99
N ALA A 115 3.24 12.49 -0.46
CA ALA A 115 4.47 12.01 0.15
C ALA A 115 5.62 11.92 -0.86
N ASN A 116 5.36 11.40 -2.07
CA ASN A 116 6.36 11.34 -3.14
C ASN A 116 6.82 12.75 -3.55
N ARG A 117 5.89 13.68 -3.69
CA ARG A 117 6.15 15.09 -4.00
C ARG A 117 7.01 15.75 -2.96
N GLY A 118 6.66 15.61 -1.68
CA GLY A 118 7.43 16.16 -0.57
C GLY A 118 8.88 15.68 -0.56
N ALA A 119 9.07 14.37 -0.75
CA ALA A 119 10.40 13.78 -0.85
C ALA A 119 11.19 14.36 -2.03
N LYS A 120 10.54 14.51 -3.18
CA LYS A 120 11.16 15.00 -4.42
C LYS A 120 11.58 16.47 -4.32
N GLU A 121 10.77 17.30 -3.67
CA GLU A 121 11.00 18.74 -3.52
C GLU A 121 12.25 19.07 -2.70
N VAL A 122 12.64 18.19 -1.77
CA VAL A 122 13.90 18.31 -1.01
C VAL A 122 15.07 17.55 -1.64
N GLY A 123 14.90 17.05 -2.88
CA GLY A 123 15.94 16.29 -3.60
C GLY A 123 16.13 14.86 -3.09
N GLY A 124 15.22 14.36 -2.26
CA GLY A 124 15.22 12.98 -1.78
C GLY A 124 14.80 11.98 -2.86
N ARG A 125 15.01 10.69 -2.57
CA ARG A 125 14.64 9.60 -3.47
C ARG A 125 13.19 9.17 -3.23
N SER A 126 12.43 9.07 -4.32
CA SER A 126 10.99 8.79 -4.31
C SER A 126 10.66 7.57 -5.17
N LEU A 127 10.02 6.55 -4.58
CA LEU A 127 9.72 5.27 -5.22
C LEU A 127 8.22 4.92 -5.14
N GLY A 128 7.75 4.18 -6.15
CA GLY A 128 6.38 3.68 -6.22
C GLY A 128 6.31 2.18 -6.40
N CYS A 129 5.58 1.50 -5.52
CA CYS A 129 5.19 0.11 -5.66
C CYS A 129 3.71 0.06 -6.05
N ASN A 130 3.45 0.15 -7.35
CA ASN A 130 2.10 0.22 -7.91
C ASN A 130 1.49 -1.19 -8.07
N ILE A 131 0.17 -1.27 -8.12
CA ILE A 131 -0.60 -2.50 -8.37
C ILE A 131 -1.48 -2.32 -9.61
N ARG A 132 -1.59 -3.35 -10.44
CA ARG A 132 -2.51 -3.33 -11.58
C ARG A 132 -3.95 -3.38 -11.05
N LEU A 133 -4.74 -2.40 -11.44
CA LEU A 133 -6.15 -2.25 -11.08
C LEU A 133 -6.95 -1.85 -12.34
N PRO A 134 -8.27 -2.10 -12.35
CA PRO A 134 -9.14 -1.64 -13.43
C PRO A 134 -9.14 -0.10 -13.60
N GLU A 135 -9.04 0.61 -12.48
CA GLU A 135 -9.04 2.07 -12.36
C GLU A 135 -7.78 2.50 -11.58
N GLU A 136 -7.31 3.75 -11.70
CA GLU A 136 -6.04 4.25 -11.12
C GLU A 136 -4.77 3.58 -11.69
N GLN A 137 -4.44 3.85 -12.96
CA GLN A 137 -3.31 3.19 -13.64
C GLN A 137 -2.06 4.05 -13.87
N HIS A 138 -2.11 5.35 -13.59
CA HIS A 138 -0.97 6.22 -13.86
C HIS A 138 -0.13 6.44 -12.59
N PRO A 139 1.16 6.05 -12.60
CA PRO A 139 2.07 6.43 -11.53
C PRO A 139 2.14 7.95 -11.44
N ASN A 140 2.20 8.50 -10.23
CA ASN A 140 2.30 9.94 -10.06
C ASN A 140 3.64 10.50 -10.58
N GLN A 141 3.65 11.79 -10.91
CA GLN A 141 4.78 12.44 -11.60
C GLN A 141 6.03 12.67 -10.73
N TYR A 142 5.95 12.41 -9.43
CA TYR A 142 7.02 12.69 -8.47
C TYR A 142 7.85 11.45 -8.12
N LEU A 143 7.74 10.38 -8.92
CA LEU A 143 8.48 9.13 -8.75
C LEU A 143 9.77 9.14 -9.56
N ASP A 144 10.90 8.81 -8.93
CA ASP A 144 12.17 8.55 -9.62
C ASP A 144 12.15 7.20 -10.34
N SER A 145 11.46 6.25 -9.73
CA SER A 145 11.32 4.90 -10.26
C SER A 145 10.11 4.24 -9.63
N TRP A 146 9.44 3.40 -10.41
CA TRP A 146 8.35 2.57 -9.91
C TRP A 146 8.47 1.14 -10.40
N ILE A 147 7.72 0.26 -9.75
CA ILE A 147 7.47 -1.12 -10.16
C ILE A 147 5.97 -1.37 -10.06
N THR A 148 5.41 -2.00 -11.08
CA THR A 148 4.00 -2.36 -11.10
C THR A 148 3.88 -3.87 -10.89
N PHE A 149 3.20 -4.25 -9.81
CA PHE A 149 2.88 -5.62 -9.47
C PHE A 149 1.54 -6.02 -10.06
N ARG A 150 1.37 -7.31 -10.34
CA ARG A 150 0.07 -7.91 -10.62
C ARG A 150 -0.53 -8.50 -9.35
N TYR A 151 0.28 -9.15 -8.51
CA TYR A 151 -0.22 -9.86 -7.34
C TYR A 151 -0.07 -9.00 -6.07
N PHE A 152 -1.18 -8.76 -5.37
CA PHE A 152 -1.19 -7.98 -4.12
C PHE A 152 -0.20 -8.50 -3.07
N PHE A 153 -0.16 -9.81 -2.84
CA PHE A 153 0.72 -10.40 -1.84
C PHE A 153 2.21 -10.25 -2.18
N VAL A 154 2.57 -10.20 -3.48
CA VAL A 154 3.96 -9.93 -3.88
C VAL A 154 4.30 -8.47 -3.62
N ARG A 155 3.37 -7.55 -3.92
CA ARG A 155 3.55 -6.12 -3.59
C ARG A 155 3.75 -5.90 -2.10
N LYS A 156 2.88 -6.46 -1.27
CA LYS A 156 2.95 -6.39 0.20
C LYS A 156 4.27 -6.91 0.75
N LEU A 157 4.71 -8.08 0.26
CA LEU A 157 6.03 -8.62 0.58
C LEU A 157 7.16 -7.61 0.30
N MET A 158 7.12 -6.91 -0.83
CA MET A 158 8.15 -5.93 -1.17
C MET A 158 8.10 -4.68 -0.29
N LEU A 159 6.90 -4.20 0.02
CA LEU A 159 6.70 -3.04 0.90
C LEU A 159 7.28 -3.31 2.29
N VAL A 160 6.97 -4.45 2.90
CA VAL A 160 7.48 -4.83 4.22
C VAL A 160 8.98 -5.10 4.17
N LYS A 161 9.46 -5.92 3.22
CA LYS A 161 10.87 -6.35 3.15
C LYS A 161 11.86 -5.20 3.04
N TYR A 162 11.50 -4.16 2.28
CA TYR A 162 12.43 -3.07 1.95
C TYR A 162 12.23 -1.83 2.83
N SER A 163 11.22 -1.80 3.69
CA SER A 163 10.98 -0.69 4.59
C SER A 163 11.59 -0.93 5.97
N TYR A 164 11.88 0.15 6.66
CA TYR A 164 12.34 0.16 8.05
C TYR A 164 11.24 0.63 9.00
N ALA A 165 10.25 1.34 8.46
CA ALA A 165 9.11 1.87 9.17
C ALA A 165 7.96 2.09 8.19
N PHE A 166 6.73 2.14 8.73
CA PHE A 166 5.56 2.58 8.00
C PHE A 166 5.00 3.86 8.62
N VAL A 167 4.60 4.79 7.75
CA VAL A 167 3.82 5.97 8.11
C VAL A 167 2.44 5.83 7.47
N ALA A 168 1.41 5.75 8.30
CA ALA A 168 0.03 5.66 7.87
C ALA A 168 -0.66 7.01 8.08
N MET A 169 -0.88 7.70 6.95
CA MET A 169 -1.73 8.88 6.88
C MET A 169 -3.21 8.45 6.75
N PRO A 170 -4.17 9.36 7.00
CA PRO A 170 -5.59 9.04 6.89
C PRO A 170 -5.97 8.41 5.54
N GLY A 171 -6.69 7.29 5.61
CA GLY A 171 -6.86 6.39 4.47
C GLY A 171 -7.93 5.33 4.66
N GLY A 172 -8.34 4.72 3.55
CA GLY A 172 -9.41 3.72 3.53
C GLY A 172 -8.92 2.28 3.73
N PHE A 173 -9.65 1.32 3.16
CA PHE A 173 -9.36 -0.11 3.29
C PHE A 173 -7.94 -0.50 2.90
N GLY A 174 -7.37 0.07 1.84
CA GLY A 174 -6.00 -0.23 1.45
C GLY A 174 -4.97 0.18 2.51
N THR A 175 -5.19 1.30 3.20
CA THR A 175 -4.32 1.75 4.29
C THR A 175 -4.49 0.86 5.52
N LEU A 176 -5.74 0.53 5.88
CA LEU A 176 -6.04 -0.37 7.00
C LEU A 176 -5.47 -1.78 6.79
N ASP A 177 -5.56 -2.30 5.57
CA ASP A 177 -5.02 -3.61 5.18
C ASP A 177 -3.50 -3.70 5.47
N GLU A 178 -2.74 -2.68 5.06
CA GLU A 178 -1.29 -2.64 5.30
C GLU A 178 -0.96 -2.45 6.79
N ILE A 179 -1.72 -1.62 7.53
CA ILE A 179 -1.54 -1.45 8.98
C ILE A 179 -1.76 -2.78 9.70
N PHE A 180 -2.91 -3.43 9.51
CA PHE A 180 -3.26 -4.65 10.23
C PHE A 180 -2.39 -5.85 9.85
N GLU A 181 -1.97 -5.96 8.59
CA GLU A 181 -0.99 -6.96 8.19
C GLU A 181 0.34 -6.75 8.94
N THR A 182 0.82 -5.51 9.01
CA THR A 182 2.07 -5.17 9.72
C THR A 182 1.96 -5.47 11.21
N MET A 183 0.87 -5.06 11.85
CA MET A 183 0.63 -5.35 13.26
C MET A 183 0.59 -6.85 13.54
N THR A 184 -0.03 -7.64 12.65
CA THR A 184 -0.04 -9.11 12.77
C THR A 184 1.38 -9.69 12.64
N LEU A 185 2.20 -9.16 11.72
CA LEU A 185 3.59 -9.59 11.57
C LEU A 185 4.45 -9.24 12.80
N ILE A 186 4.20 -8.10 13.45
CA ILE A 186 4.88 -7.69 14.68
C ILE A 186 4.44 -8.57 15.84
N GLN A 187 3.14 -8.72 16.06
CA GLN A 187 2.55 -9.56 17.11
C GLN A 187 3.06 -11.00 17.06
N THR A 188 3.22 -11.55 15.85
CA THR A 188 3.70 -12.93 15.65
C THR A 188 5.23 -13.05 15.62
N GLY A 189 5.96 -11.95 15.82
CA GLY A 189 7.43 -11.91 15.80
C GLY A 189 8.06 -12.20 14.44
N LYS A 190 7.28 -12.10 13.34
CA LYS A 190 7.78 -12.27 11.97
C LYS A 190 8.61 -11.09 11.51
N ILE A 191 8.25 -9.90 11.99
CA ILE A 191 9.09 -8.72 11.95
C ILE A 191 9.24 -8.21 13.39
N SER A 192 10.42 -7.76 13.76
CA SER A 192 10.66 -7.15 15.06
C SER A 192 11.18 -5.74 14.85
N GLN A 193 10.87 -4.86 15.80
CA GLN A 193 11.42 -3.49 15.81
C GLN A 193 11.06 -2.72 14.54
N PHE A 194 9.79 -2.72 14.17
CA PHE A 194 9.28 -2.05 12.98
C PHE A 194 8.23 -1.00 13.39
N PRO A 195 8.59 0.29 13.49
CA PRO A 195 7.66 1.31 13.95
C PRO A 195 6.56 1.56 12.92
N VAL A 196 5.34 1.63 13.42
CA VAL A 196 4.14 1.99 12.65
C VAL A 196 3.62 3.31 13.20
N VAL A 197 3.84 4.39 12.44
CA VAL A 197 3.46 5.74 12.84
C VAL A 197 2.13 6.12 12.17
N LEU A 198 1.12 6.41 12.97
CA LEU A 198 -0.20 6.88 12.54
C LEU A 198 -0.24 8.40 12.65
N VAL A 199 -0.34 9.08 11.50
CA VAL A 199 -0.41 10.55 11.46
C VAL A 199 -1.87 10.99 11.36
N GLY A 200 -2.28 11.96 12.16
CA GLY A 200 -3.67 12.44 12.24
C GLY A 200 -4.42 11.83 13.43
N THR A 201 -4.14 12.33 14.63
CA THR A 201 -4.64 11.78 15.90
C THR A 201 -6.16 11.67 15.92
N ASP A 202 -6.87 12.72 15.49
CA ASP A 202 -8.34 12.76 15.44
C ASP A 202 -8.91 11.69 14.51
N TYR A 203 -8.28 11.48 13.34
CA TYR A 203 -8.72 10.47 12.38
C TYR A 203 -8.59 9.05 12.94
N TRP A 204 -7.50 8.76 13.65
CA TRP A 204 -7.21 7.43 14.17
C TRP A 204 -7.84 7.15 15.54
N ALA A 205 -8.26 8.17 16.28
CA ALA A 205 -8.82 8.03 17.62
C ALA A 205 -9.98 7.02 17.72
N PRO A 206 -10.99 7.01 16.82
CA PRO A 206 -12.07 6.03 16.87
C PRO A 206 -11.59 4.58 16.66
N LEU A 207 -10.59 4.38 15.79
CA LEU A 207 -10.00 3.06 15.56
C LEU A 207 -9.25 2.57 16.80
N LEU A 208 -8.41 3.43 17.39
CA LEU A 208 -7.67 3.12 18.59
C LEU A 208 -8.59 2.84 19.79
N ALA A 209 -9.70 3.56 19.89
CA ALA A 209 -10.75 3.28 20.88
C ALA A 209 -11.32 1.87 20.67
N PHE A 210 -11.65 1.47 19.42
CA PHE A 210 -12.09 0.10 19.14
C PHE A 210 -11.05 -0.95 19.53
N LEU A 211 -9.76 -0.75 19.22
CA LEU A 211 -8.69 -1.68 19.59
C LEU A 211 -8.60 -1.85 21.11
N ARG A 212 -8.66 -0.75 21.88
CA ARG A 212 -8.57 -0.76 23.34
C ARG A 212 -9.84 -1.29 24.00
N GLU A 213 -11.00 -0.80 23.61
CA GLU A 213 -12.26 -1.07 24.29
C GLU A 213 -12.88 -2.41 23.89
N ARG A 214 -12.52 -2.95 22.72
CA ARG A 214 -13.07 -4.22 22.23
C ARG A 214 -12.01 -5.30 22.19
N LEU A 215 -10.95 -5.15 21.39
CA LEU A 215 -10.00 -6.23 21.18
C LEU A 215 -9.16 -6.51 22.43
N LEU A 216 -8.63 -5.47 23.08
CA LEU A 216 -7.83 -5.63 24.28
C LEU A 216 -8.69 -6.13 25.45
N VAL A 217 -9.85 -5.52 25.70
CA VAL A 217 -10.78 -5.96 26.77
C VAL A 217 -11.25 -7.40 26.57
N SER A 218 -11.49 -7.84 25.33
CA SER A 218 -11.88 -9.23 25.04
C SER A 218 -10.73 -10.22 25.06
N GLY A 219 -9.47 -9.77 25.25
CA GLY A 219 -8.28 -10.61 25.19
C GLY A 219 -7.90 -11.08 23.79
N ALA A 220 -8.34 -10.38 22.73
CA ALA A 220 -7.97 -10.69 21.35
C ALA A 220 -6.57 -10.15 20.97
N ILE A 221 -6.07 -9.15 21.70
CA ILE A 221 -4.72 -8.59 21.59
C ILE A 221 -4.16 -8.31 23.00
N ALA A 222 -2.85 -8.17 23.12
CA ALA A 222 -2.16 -7.76 24.35
C ALA A 222 -1.95 -6.23 24.41
N SER A 223 -1.61 -5.70 25.58
CA SER A 223 -1.23 -4.28 25.74
C SER A 223 -0.04 -3.92 24.86
N ASP A 224 0.98 -4.77 24.87
CA ASP A 224 2.28 -4.55 24.21
C ASP A 224 2.16 -4.55 22.68
N ASP A 225 1.07 -5.13 22.14
CA ASP A 225 0.74 -5.05 20.72
C ASP A 225 0.42 -3.59 20.32
N LEU A 226 -0.18 -2.80 21.22
CA LEU A 226 -0.54 -1.40 20.97
C LEU A 226 0.64 -0.45 21.16
N ASP A 227 1.64 -0.82 21.95
CA ASP A 227 2.84 0.00 22.19
C ASP A 227 3.71 0.16 20.93
N GLN A 228 3.45 -0.66 19.90
CA GLN A 228 4.13 -0.58 18.60
C GLN A 228 3.56 0.53 17.70
N LEU A 229 2.41 1.10 18.07
CA LEU A 229 1.77 2.19 17.34
C LEU A 229 2.16 3.53 17.95
N VAL A 230 2.80 4.37 17.15
CA VAL A 230 3.05 5.77 17.50
C VAL A 230 2.00 6.62 16.81
N VAL A 231 1.34 7.52 17.54
CA VAL A 231 0.23 8.32 17.00
C VAL A 231 0.55 9.79 17.24
N THR A 232 0.62 10.57 16.18
CA THR A 232 1.03 11.98 16.27
C THR A 232 0.41 12.84 15.17
N ASP A 233 0.33 14.16 15.40
CA ASP A 233 0.05 15.16 14.37
C ASP A 233 1.32 15.89 13.90
N ASP A 234 2.44 15.69 14.61
CA ASP A 234 3.72 16.30 14.31
C ASP A 234 4.54 15.40 13.38
N VAL A 235 4.74 15.88 12.15
CA VAL A 235 5.56 15.19 11.14
C VAL A 235 7.04 15.14 11.51
N ASP A 236 7.52 16.09 12.33
CA ASP A 236 8.89 16.11 12.82
C ASP A 236 9.08 15.07 13.92
N GLU A 237 8.10 14.89 14.81
CA GLU A 237 8.07 13.77 15.76
C GLU A 237 8.05 12.42 15.03
N ALA A 238 7.16 12.26 14.04
CA ALA A 238 7.08 11.04 13.23
C ALA A 238 8.43 10.68 12.58
N ALA A 239 9.12 11.66 11.98
CA ALA A 239 10.42 11.44 11.37
C ALA A 239 11.52 11.14 12.40
N SER A 240 11.49 11.80 13.56
CA SER A 240 12.48 11.62 14.63
C SER A 240 12.39 10.22 15.24
N VAL A 241 11.18 9.75 15.56
CA VAL A 241 10.94 8.39 16.07
C VAL A 241 11.49 7.35 15.10
N ILE A 242 11.21 7.51 13.80
CA ILE A 242 11.69 6.59 12.77
C ILE A 242 13.22 6.65 12.65
N ALA A 243 13.81 7.84 12.70
CA ALA A 243 15.25 8.02 12.62
C ALA A 243 15.98 7.39 13.82
N GLU A 244 15.56 7.70 15.06
CA GLU A 244 16.15 7.16 16.29
C GLU A 244 16.07 5.64 16.34
N HIS A 245 14.90 5.11 16.00
CA HIS A 245 14.68 3.67 15.94
C HIS A 245 15.56 3.01 14.86
N SER A 246 15.63 3.62 13.67
CA SER A 246 16.43 3.07 12.57
C SER A 246 17.95 3.15 12.84
N MET A 247 18.41 4.21 13.50
CA MET A 247 19.82 4.40 13.86
C MET A 247 20.26 3.42 14.95
N SER A 248 19.45 3.26 16.01
CA SER A 248 19.78 2.36 17.12
C SER A 248 19.81 0.89 16.69
N GLN A 249 18.92 0.46 15.79
CA GLN A 249 18.81 -0.95 15.40
C GLN A 249 19.66 -1.33 14.20
N PHE A 250 19.77 -0.46 13.19
CA PHE A 250 20.42 -0.79 11.93
C PHE A 250 21.78 -0.10 11.74
N GLY A 251 22.27 0.61 12.76
CA GLY A 251 23.57 1.28 12.75
C GLY A 251 23.68 2.36 11.66
N LEU A 252 22.54 2.93 11.26
CA LEU A 252 22.53 4.03 10.30
C LEU A 252 23.17 5.27 10.95
N THR A 253 23.99 6.00 10.18
CA THR A 253 24.64 7.24 10.62
C THR A 253 24.17 8.41 9.76
N HIS A 254 23.99 9.57 10.37
CA HIS A 254 23.73 10.80 9.61
C HIS A 254 24.98 11.18 8.81
N GLY A 255 24.85 11.28 7.49
CA GLY A 255 25.89 11.81 6.63
C GLY A 255 25.82 11.31 5.20
N PRO A 256 26.42 12.03 4.24
CA PRO A 256 26.57 11.52 2.88
C PRO A 256 27.37 10.22 2.94
N ARG A 257 26.83 9.14 2.37
CA ARG A 257 27.61 7.93 2.09
C ARG A 257 28.82 8.37 1.28
N LEU A 258 30.01 8.33 1.89
CA LEU A 258 31.27 8.45 1.16
C LEU A 258 31.18 7.47 0.01
N ARG A 259 31.17 8.01 -1.22
CA ARG A 259 31.12 7.22 -2.45
C ARG A 259 32.40 6.40 -2.47
N ARG A 260 32.36 5.17 -1.94
CA ARG A 260 33.46 4.21 -2.10
C ARG A 260 33.68 4.07 -3.60
N TRP A 261 34.83 4.57 -4.05
CA TRP A 261 35.26 4.38 -5.43
C TRP A 261 35.25 2.88 -5.69
N ARG A 262 34.43 2.46 -6.67
CA ARG A 262 34.42 1.09 -7.19
C ARG A 262 35.72 0.88 -7.96
N LEU A 263 36.81 0.64 -7.24
CA LEU A 263 38.05 0.15 -7.84
C LEU A 263 38.21 -1.36 -7.63
N PHE A 264 37.53 -1.96 -6.65
CA PHE A 264 37.43 -3.41 -6.53
C PHE A 264 36.04 -3.77 -6.03
N GLY A 265 35.27 -4.42 -6.91
CA GLY A 265 33.92 -4.90 -6.60
C GLY A 265 33.97 -6.26 -5.94
N GLU A 266 33.16 -6.39 -4.89
CA GLU A 266 32.38 -7.58 -4.53
C GLU A 266 31.02 -7.09 -4.00
#